data_AF-A0A7I8KRK7-F1
#
_entry.id   AF-A0A7I8KRK7-F1
#
_cell.length_a   1.000
_cell.length_b   1.000
_cell.length_c   1.000
_cell.angle_alpha   90.00
_cell.angle_beta   90.00
_cell.angle_gamma   90.00
#
_symmetry.space_group_name_H-M   'P 1'
#
loop_
_entity.id
_entity.type
_entity.pdbx_description
1 polymer ?
#
loop_
_entity_poly.entity_id
_entity_poly.type
_entity_poly.pdbx_seq_one_letter_code
_entity_poly.pdbx_strand_id
1 'polypeptide(L)'
;MGNCTPKPPKAPLQEAHPVGSAVAAAPPMAGPAPTPAGRRPPVCLYGPAGCPQMARVRIGLLYKNVAVEFYAAADGPVVEDGGEKVAGSPEAILRWAEERFPGPAIVGKAAPPPPPGVAVAVAVQHRSIERHLERMVRWGEAMAAGGGGRPAEGRKGSPSPRMEARKFGRIYSQLAELMMEHAQMEERVVFPVIDRADRDICRAANQEHAKELPIMNGIKEDIKSVVVLDPGGAAHQEALLNLSLRLRLLQERCREHFAEEERELLPLLEELTAEEPAAAVEQLVEVMEATHGHLFNLLISGLLPHEAMQYIEVLCRCRDRQRVAAMLRPLEARLDAAGTTTTKSLGGLLKATPHH
;
A
#
# COMPACT_ATOMS: atom_id res chain seq x y z
N MET A 1 4.38 44.28 33.57
CA MET A 1 4.38 43.64 34.90
C MET A 1 4.15 42.15 34.66
N GLY A 2 5.12 41.24 34.67
CA GLY A 2 6.27 41.12 35.56
C GLY A 2 5.90 40.17 36.70
N ASN A 3 6.17 38.87 36.54
CA ASN A 3 6.70 38.04 37.64
C ASN A 3 7.24 36.70 37.11
N CYS A 4 8.56 36.72 36.91
CA CYS A 4 9.44 35.57 36.94
C CYS A 4 9.69 35.18 38.41
N THR A 5 9.78 33.90 38.72
CA THR A 5 10.41 33.42 39.95
C THR A 5 11.72 32.69 39.65
N PRO A 6 12.72 32.76 40.56
CA PRO A 6 14.14 32.57 40.22
C PRO A 6 14.65 31.15 40.55
N LYS A 7 15.64 30.69 39.76
CA LYS A 7 16.47 29.51 40.07
C LYS A 7 17.58 29.86 41.07
N PRO A 8 17.92 28.97 42.03
CA PRO A 8 19.07 29.12 42.91
C PRO A 8 20.40 28.67 42.25
N PRO A 9 21.57 29.08 42.81
CA PRO A 9 22.81 29.24 42.07
C PRO A 9 23.73 28.01 42.06
N LYS A 10 24.63 27.98 41.06
CA LYS A 10 25.78 27.07 40.97
C LYS A 10 26.96 27.60 41.79
N ALA A 11 27.72 26.68 42.40
CA ALA A 11 29.07 26.90 42.94
C ALA A 11 29.91 25.62 42.67
N PRO A 12 31.26 25.64 42.81
CA PRO A 12 32.18 25.92 41.71
C PRO A 12 33.13 24.76 41.38
N LEU A 13 33.83 24.89 40.24
CA LEU A 13 34.93 24.03 39.78
C LEU A 13 36.14 24.07 40.73
N GLN A 14 36.73 22.89 40.98
CA GLN A 14 38.09 22.73 41.48
C GLN A 14 38.89 21.86 40.49
N GLU A 15 39.98 22.41 39.97
CA GLU A 15 41.18 21.70 39.50
C GLU A 15 42.12 21.53 40.74
N ALA A 16 43.08 20.61 40.87
CA ALA A 16 43.89 19.92 39.87
C ALA A 16 44.71 18.72 40.43
N HIS A 17 45.16 17.84 39.51
CA HIS A 17 46.43 17.07 39.43
C HIS A 17 46.75 15.89 40.40
N PRO A 18 47.79 15.04 40.16
CA PRO A 18 47.72 13.83 39.31
C PRO A 18 48.37 12.59 39.97
N VAL A 19 47.80 11.38 39.88
CA VAL A 19 48.54 10.18 40.33
C VAL A 19 48.16 8.94 39.52
N GLY A 20 49.18 8.27 38.98
CA GLY A 20 49.25 6.81 38.99
C GLY A 20 48.73 6.07 37.77
N SER A 21 49.65 5.76 36.85
CA SER A 21 49.52 4.67 35.88
C SER A 21 49.29 3.34 36.59
N ALA A 22 48.17 2.67 36.30
CA ALA A 22 48.00 1.23 36.53
C ALA A 22 47.11 0.65 35.41
N VAL A 23 47.70 -0.24 34.62
CA VAL A 23 47.03 -1.03 33.58
C VAL A 23 46.11 -2.03 34.28
N ALA A 24 44.79 -1.87 34.12
CA ALA A 24 43.80 -2.83 34.60
C ALA A 24 43.11 -3.50 33.40
N ALA A 25 43.13 -4.83 33.40
CA ALA A 25 42.64 -5.70 32.34
C ALA A 25 41.14 -5.50 32.07
N ALA A 26 40.76 -5.62 30.80
CA ALA A 26 39.38 -5.54 30.35
C ALA A 26 38.50 -6.65 30.98
N PRO A 27 37.26 -6.35 31.39
CA PRO A 27 36.32 -7.39 31.79
C PRO A 27 35.89 -8.21 30.56
N PRO A 28 35.65 -9.52 30.71
CA PRO A 28 35.24 -10.36 29.59
C PRO A 28 33.86 -9.93 29.09
N MET A 29 33.77 -9.79 27.77
CA MET A 29 32.56 -9.59 26.99
C MET A 29 31.45 -10.54 27.46
N ALA A 30 30.38 -9.97 28.03
CA ALA A 30 29.15 -10.70 28.26
C ALA A 30 28.61 -11.18 26.89
N GLY A 31 28.52 -12.50 26.72
CA GLY A 31 27.91 -13.09 25.53
C GLY A 31 26.47 -12.63 25.34
N PRO A 32 25.94 -12.68 24.11
CA PRO A 32 24.60 -12.22 23.82
C PRO A 32 23.58 -12.97 24.68
N ALA A 33 22.67 -12.23 25.30
CA ALA A 33 21.54 -12.80 26.03
C ALA A 33 20.77 -13.77 25.13
N PRO A 34 20.31 -14.93 25.65
CA PRO A 34 19.57 -15.89 24.86
C PRO A 34 18.30 -15.25 24.30
N THR A 35 18.15 -15.35 22.99
CA THR A 35 16.94 -14.96 22.26
C THR A 35 15.74 -15.71 22.83
N PRO A 36 14.59 -15.05 23.02
CA PRO A 36 13.38 -15.74 23.46
C PRO A 36 13.04 -16.85 22.46
N ALA A 37 12.85 -18.07 22.99
CA ALA A 37 12.61 -19.26 22.21
C ALA A 37 11.41 -19.07 21.26
N GLY A 38 11.65 -19.27 19.96
CA GLY A 38 10.60 -19.33 18.93
C GLY A 38 10.63 -18.25 17.85
N ARG A 39 11.48 -17.22 17.94
CA ARG A 39 11.70 -16.28 16.82
C ARG A 39 12.95 -16.67 16.03
N ARG A 40 12.77 -16.94 14.74
CA ARG A 40 13.88 -17.05 13.77
C ARG A 40 14.67 -15.73 13.81
N PRO A 41 16.02 -15.77 13.78
CA PRO A 41 16.81 -14.55 13.68
C PRO A 41 16.39 -13.72 12.45
N PRO A 42 16.51 -12.39 12.51
CA PRO A 42 16.20 -11.55 11.36
C PRO A 42 17.14 -11.87 10.20
N VAL A 43 16.61 -11.72 9.00
CA VAL A 43 17.40 -11.82 7.76
C VAL A 43 18.15 -10.51 7.58
N CYS A 44 19.45 -10.59 7.33
CA CYS A 44 20.25 -9.40 7.07
C CYS A 44 20.22 -9.10 5.56
N LEU A 45 19.87 -7.88 5.21
CA LEU A 45 19.87 -7.37 3.84
C LEU A 45 20.96 -6.31 3.71
N TYR A 46 21.93 -6.55 2.84
CA TYR A 46 23.02 -5.63 2.53
C TYR A 46 22.82 -5.00 1.16
N GLY A 47 23.13 -3.72 1.01
CA GLY A 47 23.13 -3.04 -0.28
C GLY A 47 23.05 -1.52 -0.16
N PRO A 48 22.89 -0.79 -1.29
CA PRO A 48 23.00 0.65 -1.29
C PRO A 48 21.78 1.29 -0.63
N ALA A 49 22.04 2.17 0.35
CA ALA A 49 20.97 2.89 1.05
C ALA A 49 20.20 3.81 0.08
N GLY A 50 18.88 3.90 0.24
CA GLY A 50 18.02 4.75 -0.59
C GLY A 50 17.85 4.27 -2.04
N CYS A 51 18.29 3.05 -2.37
CA CYS A 51 18.09 2.44 -3.67
C CYS A 51 16.68 1.83 -3.78
N PRO A 52 15.84 2.22 -4.77
CA PRO A 52 14.49 1.67 -4.95
C PRO A 52 14.47 0.14 -5.08
N GLN A 53 15.47 -0.43 -5.74
CA GLN A 53 15.61 -1.87 -5.92
C GLN A 53 15.87 -2.59 -4.58
N MET A 54 16.58 -1.95 -3.65
CA MET A 54 16.77 -2.48 -2.29
C MET A 54 15.47 -2.43 -1.50
N ALA A 55 14.73 -1.32 -1.58
CA ALA A 55 13.41 -1.19 -0.97
C ALA A 55 12.45 -2.27 -1.50
N ARG A 56 12.47 -2.53 -2.82
CA ARG A 56 11.71 -3.62 -3.45
C ARG A 56 12.04 -4.99 -2.83
N VAL A 57 13.32 -5.35 -2.73
CA VAL A 57 13.74 -6.62 -2.10
C VAL A 57 13.26 -6.69 -0.64
N ARG A 58 13.45 -5.61 0.11
CA ARG A 58 13.03 -5.51 1.51
C ARG A 58 11.52 -5.70 1.66
N ILE A 59 10.71 -5.02 0.85
CA ILE A 59 9.25 -5.15 0.82
C ILE A 59 8.84 -6.59 0.51
N GLY A 60 9.49 -7.25 -0.45
CA GLY A 60 9.25 -8.67 -0.77
C GLY A 60 9.46 -9.59 0.43
N LEU A 61 10.57 -9.42 1.16
CA LEU A 61 10.83 -10.17 2.40
C LEU A 61 9.79 -9.87 3.48
N LEU A 62 9.38 -8.60 3.63
CA LEU A 62 8.35 -8.21 4.60
C LEU A 62 6.98 -8.82 4.26
N TYR A 63 6.62 -8.95 2.98
CA TYR A 63 5.41 -9.66 2.57
C TYR A 63 5.42 -11.15 2.94
N LYS A 64 6.62 -11.76 3.02
CA LYS A 64 6.81 -13.12 3.55
C LYS A 64 6.80 -13.18 5.09
N ASN A 65 6.48 -12.07 5.76
CA ASN A 65 6.53 -11.91 7.22
C ASN A 65 7.91 -12.22 7.81
N VAL A 66 8.97 -11.93 7.05
CA VAL A 66 10.36 -12.08 7.49
C VAL A 66 10.81 -10.79 8.15
N ALA A 67 11.38 -10.87 9.35
CA ALA A 67 12.02 -9.72 9.98
C ALA A 67 13.33 -9.41 9.22
N VAL A 68 13.52 -8.16 8.80
CA VAL A 68 14.67 -7.74 8.00
C VAL A 68 15.48 -6.68 8.72
N GLU A 69 16.77 -6.95 8.91
CA GLU A 69 17.75 -5.94 9.32
C GLU A 69 18.52 -5.45 8.09
N PHE A 70 18.56 -4.14 7.89
CA PHE A 70 19.22 -3.54 6.73
C PHE A 70 20.59 -2.98 7.09
N TYR A 71 21.58 -3.29 6.26
CA TYR A 71 22.97 -2.84 6.41
C TYR A 71 23.42 -2.16 5.12
N ALA A 72 23.81 -0.88 5.22
CA ALA A 72 24.29 -0.14 4.06
C ALA A 72 25.61 -0.73 3.53
N ALA A 73 25.67 -1.02 2.23
CA ALA A 73 26.84 -1.50 1.53
C ALA A 73 26.93 -0.86 0.13
N ALA A 74 28.14 -0.79 -0.45
CA ALA A 74 28.36 -0.18 -1.75
C ALA A 74 27.93 -1.08 -2.92
N ASP A 75 27.99 -2.40 -2.72
CA ASP A 75 27.74 -3.41 -3.75
C ASP A 75 26.25 -3.74 -3.92
N GLY A 76 25.94 -4.63 -4.86
CA GLY A 76 24.57 -5.11 -5.13
C GLY A 76 23.89 -5.81 -3.95
N PRO A 77 22.60 -6.16 -4.07
CA PRO A 77 21.87 -6.75 -2.97
C PRO A 77 22.47 -8.09 -2.54
N VAL A 78 22.65 -8.26 -1.24
CA VAL A 78 23.04 -9.52 -0.61
C VAL A 78 22.11 -9.81 0.55
N VAL A 79 21.60 -11.03 0.63
CA VAL A 79 20.77 -11.51 1.73
C VAL A 79 21.52 -12.58 2.52
N GLU A 80 21.47 -12.48 3.84
CA GLU A 80 22.02 -13.46 4.76
C GLU A 80 20.93 -14.02 5.68
N ASP A 81 20.77 -15.34 5.67
CA ASP A 81 19.80 -16.08 6.48
C ASP A 81 20.48 -17.29 7.12
N GLY A 82 20.64 -17.27 8.46
CA GLY A 82 21.25 -18.39 9.18
C GLY A 82 22.68 -18.72 8.78
N GLY A 83 23.45 -17.73 8.30
CA GLY A 83 24.84 -17.88 7.84
C GLY A 83 24.98 -18.23 6.35
N GLU A 84 23.88 -18.54 5.65
CA GLU A 84 23.87 -18.66 4.19
C GLU A 84 23.78 -17.26 3.57
N LYS A 85 24.68 -16.95 2.61
CA LYS A 85 24.68 -15.68 1.88
C LYS A 85 24.28 -15.89 0.43
N VAL A 86 23.31 -15.09 -0.02
CA VAL A 86 22.82 -15.09 -1.41
C VAL A 86 23.02 -13.69 -1.99
N ALA A 87 23.79 -13.60 -3.07
CA ALA A 87 24.03 -12.37 -3.82
C ALA A 87 23.51 -12.54 -5.25
N GLY A 88 23.00 -11.47 -5.86
CA GLY A 88 22.51 -11.53 -7.23
C GLY A 88 21.72 -10.30 -7.64
N SER A 89 20.91 -10.43 -8.69
CA SER A 89 19.96 -9.37 -9.03
C SER A 89 18.81 -9.34 -8.01
N PRO A 90 18.10 -8.19 -7.86
CA PRO A 90 16.89 -8.12 -7.05
C PRO A 90 15.89 -9.25 -7.35
N GLU A 91 15.71 -9.60 -8.63
CA GLU A 91 14.81 -10.65 -9.09
C GLU A 91 15.28 -12.04 -8.67
N ALA A 92 16.59 -12.29 -8.69
CA ALA A 92 17.16 -13.55 -8.23
C ALA A 92 16.93 -13.74 -6.72
N ILE A 93 17.09 -12.67 -5.94
CA ILE A 93 16.86 -12.69 -4.49
C ILE A 93 15.37 -12.83 -4.17
N LEU A 94 14.48 -12.16 -4.91
CA LEU A 94 13.03 -12.32 -4.73
C LEU A 94 12.56 -13.74 -5.06
N ARG A 95 13.12 -14.37 -6.09
CA ARG A 95 12.86 -15.80 -6.40
C ARG A 95 13.39 -16.73 -5.31
N TRP A 96 14.61 -16.50 -4.82
CA TRP A 96 15.13 -17.22 -3.66
C TRP A 96 14.21 -17.06 -2.44
N ALA A 97 13.72 -15.85 -2.16
CA ALA A 97 12.80 -15.59 -1.05
C ALA A 97 11.44 -16.27 -1.24
N GLU A 98 10.94 -16.36 -2.48
CA GLU A 98 9.71 -17.09 -2.85
C GLU A 98 9.81 -18.58 -2.48
N GLU A 99 10.95 -19.20 -2.79
CA GLU A 99 11.23 -20.62 -2.52
C GLU A 99 11.54 -20.87 -1.04
N ARG A 100 12.26 -19.94 -0.40
CA ARG A 100 12.80 -20.11 0.95
C ARG A 100 11.78 -19.88 2.06
N PHE A 101 10.88 -18.91 1.89
CA PHE A 101 9.96 -18.48 2.96
C PHE A 101 8.51 -18.80 2.61
N PRO A 102 7.74 -19.38 3.57
CA PRO A 102 6.31 -19.53 3.40
C PRO A 102 5.63 -18.17 3.41
N GLY A 103 4.44 -18.10 2.83
CA GLY A 103 3.66 -16.87 2.81
C GLY A 103 3.05 -16.62 1.43
N PRO A 104 2.46 -15.43 1.24
CA PRO A 104 1.87 -15.06 -0.03
C PRO A 104 2.92 -15.06 -1.15
N ALA A 105 2.47 -15.31 -2.37
CA ALA A 105 3.32 -15.19 -3.55
C ALA A 105 3.70 -13.72 -3.76
N ILE A 106 5.01 -13.46 -3.86
CA ILE A 106 5.62 -12.17 -4.16
C ILE A 106 6.17 -12.13 -5.60
N VAL A 107 6.37 -13.29 -6.21
CA VAL A 107 6.68 -13.46 -7.64
C VAL A 107 5.45 -14.00 -8.38
N GLY A 108 5.09 -13.40 -9.51
CA GLY A 108 3.97 -13.85 -10.34
C GLY A 108 4.25 -15.20 -11.03
N LYS A 109 3.19 -15.94 -11.38
CA LYS A 109 3.29 -17.28 -12.00
C LYS A 109 3.65 -17.27 -13.50
N ALA A 110 3.68 -16.12 -14.15
CA ALA A 110 3.85 -16.03 -15.61
C ALA A 110 5.33 -16.03 -16.04
N ALA A 111 5.60 -16.60 -17.22
CA ALA A 111 6.89 -16.49 -17.94
C ALA A 111 7.26 -15.02 -18.15
N PRO A 112 8.56 -14.64 -18.22
CA PRO A 112 8.96 -13.24 -18.16
C PRO A 112 8.38 -12.48 -19.38
N PRO A 113 7.41 -11.57 -19.17
CA PRO A 113 7.01 -10.63 -20.21
C PRO A 113 8.17 -9.63 -20.45
N PRO A 114 8.09 -8.76 -21.48
CA PRO A 114 8.91 -7.55 -21.48
C PRO A 114 8.81 -6.83 -20.11
N PRO A 115 9.87 -6.09 -19.70
CA PRO A 115 9.88 -5.43 -18.41
C PRO A 115 8.63 -4.54 -18.24
N PRO A 116 7.97 -4.58 -17.06
CA PRO A 116 6.68 -3.94 -16.90
C PRO A 116 6.79 -2.41 -17.06
N GLY A 117 5.87 -1.83 -17.84
CA GLY A 117 5.80 -0.40 -18.15
C GLY A 117 4.53 0.26 -17.62
N VAL A 118 4.15 1.39 -18.23
CA VAL A 118 2.97 2.17 -17.82
C VAL A 118 1.68 1.35 -17.93
N ALA A 119 1.50 0.57 -19.00
CA ALA A 119 0.34 -0.32 -19.16
C ALA A 119 0.16 -1.29 -17.97
N VAL A 120 1.25 -1.88 -17.48
CA VAL A 120 1.21 -2.76 -16.30
C VAL A 120 0.83 -1.99 -15.04
N ALA A 121 1.33 -0.75 -14.88
CA ALA A 121 0.93 0.08 -13.74
C ALA A 121 -0.57 0.38 -13.75
N VAL A 122 -1.13 0.73 -14.91
CA VAL A 122 -2.57 1.01 -15.08
C VAL A 122 -3.42 -0.22 -14.74
N ALA A 123 -3.13 -1.38 -15.34
CA ALA A 123 -3.84 -2.63 -15.04
C ALA A 123 -3.76 -3.02 -13.55
N VAL A 124 -2.63 -2.74 -12.89
CA VAL A 124 -2.52 -2.97 -11.44
C VAL A 124 -3.36 -1.97 -10.64
N GLN A 125 -3.45 -0.70 -11.07
CA GLN A 125 -4.35 0.28 -10.44
C GLN A 125 -5.82 -0.17 -10.55
N HIS A 126 -6.26 -0.67 -11.72
CA HIS A 126 -7.60 -1.24 -11.91
C HIS A 126 -7.91 -2.33 -10.88
N ARG A 127 -7.03 -3.34 -10.76
CA ARG A 127 -7.18 -4.45 -9.79
C ARG A 127 -7.29 -3.95 -8.36
N SER A 128 -6.53 -2.92 -7.99
CA SER A 128 -6.65 -2.30 -6.66
C SER A 128 -8.04 -1.69 -6.46
N ILE A 129 -8.48 -0.84 -7.40
CA ILE A 129 -9.77 -0.14 -7.33
C ILE A 129 -10.92 -1.14 -7.27
N GLU A 130 -10.93 -2.16 -8.14
CA GLU A 130 -11.95 -3.20 -8.16
C GLU A 130 -12.03 -3.95 -6.82
N ARG A 131 -10.89 -4.36 -6.25
CA ARG A 131 -10.86 -5.07 -4.97
C ARG A 131 -11.33 -4.17 -3.81
N HIS A 132 -11.08 -2.86 -3.87
CA HIS A 132 -11.64 -1.91 -2.89
C HIS A 132 -13.14 -1.75 -3.06
N LEU A 133 -13.64 -1.59 -4.29
CA LEU A 133 -15.07 -1.53 -4.59
C LEU A 133 -15.78 -2.81 -4.15
N GLU A 134 -15.22 -3.99 -4.42
CA GLU A 134 -15.72 -5.27 -3.94
C GLU A 134 -15.90 -5.32 -2.42
N ARG A 135 -14.89 -4.85 -1.67
CA ARG A 135 -14.98 -4.78 -0.22
C ARG A 135 -16.06 -3.81 0.24
N MET A 136 -16.20 -2.68 -0.44
CA MET A 136 -17.21 -1.67 -0.12
C MET A 136 -18.63 -2.16 -0.44
N VAL A 137 -18.82 -2.85 -1.56
CA VAL A 137 -20.10 -3.50 -1.92
C VAL A 137 -20.47 -4.53 -0.86
N ARG A 138 -19.57 -5.47 -0.53
CA ARG A 138 -19.82 -6.48 0.50
C ARG A 138 -20.13 -5.87 1.86
N TRP A 139 -19.45 -4.78 2.23
CA TRP A 139 -19.72 -4.09 3.49
C TRP A 139 -21.08 -3.36 3.45
N GLY A 140 -21.41 -2.70 2.33
CA GLY A 140 -22.73 -2.08 2.11
C GLY A 140 -23.87 -3.09 2.22
N GLU A 141 -23.74 -4.24 1.57
CA GLU A 141 -24.69 -5.35 1.65
C GLU A 141 -24.83 -5.90 3.07
N ALA A 142 -23.72 -6.07 3.78
CA ALA A 142 -23.73 -6.53 5.17
C ALA A 142 -24.45 -5.53 6.09
N MET A 143 -24.26 -4.23 5.89
CA MET A 143 -25.01 -3.20 6.62
C MET A 143 -26.51 -3.28 6.28
N ALA A 144 -26.87 -3.40 5.00
CA ALA A 144 -28.26 -3.53 4.54
C ALA A 144 -28.94 -4.81 5.03
N ALA A 145 -28.23 -5.92 5.17
CA ALA A 145 -28.78 -7.18 5.69
C ALA A 145 -28.96 -7.19 7.23
N GLY A 146 -28.65 -6.09 7.92
CA GLY A 146 -28.65 -6.04 9.39
C GLY A 146 -27.46 -6.75 10.04
N GLY A 147 -26.43 -7.09 9.24
CA GLY A 147 -25.15 -7.66 9.69
C GLY A 147 -24.22 -6.65 10.36
N GLY A 148 -24.54 -5.36 10.29
CA GLY A 148 -23.96 -4.29 11.10
C GLY A 148 -24.45 -4.37 12.55
N GLY A 149 -24.00 -5.41 13.27
CA GLY A 149 -24.19 -5.59 14.71
C GLY A 149 -25.58 -5.26 15.23
N ARG A 150 -26.55 -6.19 15.09
CA ARG A 150 -27.49 -6.34 16.20
C ARG A 150 -26.64 -6.45 17.46
N PRO A 151 -26.83 -5.61 18.49
CA PRO A 151 -26.24 -5.89 19.78
C PRO A 151 -26.88 -7.20 20.22
N ALA A 152 -26.17 -8.31 20.02
CA ALA A 152 -26.34 -9.45 20.91
C ALA A 152 -26.15 -8.84 22.30
N GLU A 153 -27.22 -8.80 23.07
CA GLU A 153 -27.24 -8.26 24.42
C GLU A 153 -25.93 -8.66 25.14
N GLY A 154 -25.08 -7.68 25.42
CA GLY A 154 -23.91 -7.87 26.29
C GLY A 154 -22.51 -7.89 25.66
N ARG A 155 -22.28 -7.77 24.34
CA ARG A 155 -20.89 -7.66 23.83
C ARG A 155 -20.38 -6.22 23.92
N LYS A 156 -19.78 -5.84 25.05
CA LYS A 156 -19.03 -4.58 25.21
C LYS A 156 -17.96 -4.48 24.10
N GLY A 157 -18.13 -3.54 23.16
CA GLY A 157 -17.09 -3.17 22.19
C GLY A 157 -17.46 -3.16 20.70
N SER A 158 -18.69 -3.52 20.29
CA SER A 158 -19.10 -3.38 18.89
C SER A 158 -19.40 -1.90 18.55
N PRO A 159 -18.91 -1.35 17.42
CA PRO A 159 -19.27 0.00 16.98
C PRO A 159 -20.79 0.16 16.83
N SER A 160 -21.34 1.32 17.17
CA SER A 160 -22.75 1.59 16.85
C SER A 160 -22.97 1.66 15.34
N PRO A 161 -24.18 1.40 14.82
CA PRO A 161 -24.47 1.50 13.38
C PRO A 161 -24.07 2.85 12.77
N ARG A 162 -24.27 3.96 13.50
CA ARG A 162 -23.81 5.29 13.08
C ARG A 162 -22.29 5.39 12.99
N MET A 163 -21.54 4.79 13.92
CA MET A 163 -20.07 4.76 13.89
C MET A 163 -19.55 3.91 12.73
N GLU A 164 -20.24 2.80 12.44
CA GLU A 164 -19.95 1.95 11.29
C GLU A 164 -20.17 2.70 9.97
N ALA A 165 -21.34 3.33 9.79
CA ALA A 165 -21.64 4.15 8.61
C ALA A 165 -20.65 5.33 8.42
N ARG A 166 -20.23 5.98 9.51
CA ARG A 166 -19.18 7.02 9.44
C ARG A 166 -17.83 6.45 9.02
N LYS A 167 -17.47 5.25 9.47
CA LYS A 167 -16.23 4.58 9.06
C LYS A 167 -16.31 4.21 7.57
N PHE A 168 -17.43 3.62 7.15
CA PHE A 168 -17.74 3.33 5.76
C PHE A 168 -17.56 4.57 4.88
N GLY A 169 -18.17 5.69 5.26
CA GLY A 169 -18.07 6.95 4.53
C GLY A 169 -16.65 7.51 4.39
N ARG A 170 -15.81 7.39 5.44
CA ARG A 170 -14.40 7.79 5.36
C ARG A 170 -13.62 6.94 4.36
N ILE A 171 -13.78 5.62 4.42
CA ILE A 171 -13.10 4.71 3.49
C ILE A 171 -13.59 4.92 2.06
N TYR A 172 -14.91 5.08 1.88
CA TYR A 172 -15.49 5.42 0.58
C TYR A 172 -14.89 6.71 0.00
N SER A 173 -14.73 7.74 0.83
CA SER A 173 -14.19 9.02 0.38
C SER A 173 -12.75 8.88 -0.14
N GLN A 174 -11.91 8.10 0.53
CA GLN A 174 -10.54 7.83 0.07
C GLN A 174 -10.52 6.97 -1.21
N LEU A 175 -11.43 6.00 -1.34
CA LEU A 175 -11.57 5.22 -2.56
C LEU A 175 -12.04 6.08 -3.74
N ALA A 176 -13.03 6.95 -3.51
CA ALA A 176 -13.51 7.87 -4.53
C ALA A 176 -12.41 8.85 -4.97
N GLU A 177 -11.58 9.31 -4.03
CA GLU A 177 -10.39 10.11 -4.35
C GLU A 177 -9.41 9.30 -5.22
N LEU A 178 -9.10 8.05 -4.84
CA LEU A 178 -8.21 7.18 -5.62
C LEU A 178 -8.72 6.97 -7.06
N MET A 179 -10.02 6.77 -7.25
CA MET A 179 -10.62 6.61 -8.57
C MET A 179 -10.49 7.88 -9.42
N MET A 180 -10.76 9.05 -8.83
CA MET A 180 -10.61 10.33 -9.52
C MET A 180 -9.16 10.62 -9.91
N GLU A 181 -8.21 10.26 -9.06
CA GLU A 181 -6.79 10.48 -9.30
C GLU A 181 -6.21 9.51 -10.33
N HIS A 182 -6.73 8.29 -10.39
CA HIS A 182 -6.45 7.33 -11.44
C HIS A 182 -6.94 7.84 -12.80
N ALA A 183 -8.21 8.25 -12.91
CA ALA A 183 -8.76 8.83 -14.14
C ALA A 183 -7.98 10.07 -14.61
N GLN A 184 -7.61 10.98 -13.70
CA GLN A 184 -6.79 12.15 -14.02
C GLN A 184 -5.37 11.78 -14.47
N MET A 185 -4.78 10.72 -13.91
CA MET A 185 -3.48 10.23 -14.35
C MET A 185 -3.57 9.74 -15.80
N GLU A 186 -4.61 8.99 -16.15
CA GLU A 186 -4.82 8.51 -17.51
C GLU A 186 -5.00 9.67 -18.49
N GLU A 187 -5.83 10.65 -18.14
CA GLU A 187 -6.04 11.85 -18.93
C GLU A 187 -4.77 12.69 -19.16
N ARG A 188 -3.79 12.63 -18.25
CA ARG A 188 -2.55 13.42 -18.32
C ARG A 188 -1.36 12.66 -18.89
N VAL A 189 -1.38 11.33 -18.81
CA VAL A 189 -0.24 10.48 -19.16
C VAL A 189 -0.60 9.49 -20.26
N VAL A 190 -1.66 8.70 -20.05
CA VAL A 190 -2.03 7.59 -20.94
C VAL A 190 -2.68 8.09 -22.22
N PHE A 191 -3.79 8.83 -22.11
CA PHE A 191 -4.57 9.30 -23.26
C PHE A 191 -3.76 10.21 -24.18
N PRO A 192 -2.93 11.15 -23.69
CA PRO A 192 -2.09 11.97 -24.56
C PRO A 192 -1.06 11.17 -25.37
N VAL A 193 -0.63 9.99 -24.91
CA VAL A 193 0.27 9.11 -25.68
C VAL A 193 -0.51 8.43 -26.80
N ILE A 194 -1.70 7.91 -26.51
CA ILE A 194 -2.55 7.21 -27.48
C ILE A 194 -3.12 8.20 -28.52
N ASP A 195 -3.61 9.36 -28.10
CA ASP A 195 -4.22 10.39 -28.96
C ASP A 195 -3.24 11.00 -29.98
N ARG A 196 -1.92 10.89 -29.73
CA ARG A 196 -0.90 11.27 -30.73
C ARG A 196 -0.89 10.31 -31.91
N ALA A 197 -1.23 9.05 -31.69
CA ALA A 197 -1.35 8.04 -32.74
C ALA A 197 -2.72 8.12 -33.42
N ASP A 198 -3.81 8.25 -32.65
CA ASP A 198 -5.17 8.45 -33.16
C ASP A 198 -6.05 9.20 -32.14
N ARG A 199 -6.52 10.39 -32.52
CA ARG A 199 -7.21 11.36 -31.66
C ARG A 199 -8.59 10.93 -31.16
N ASP A 200 -9.20 9.91 -31.75
CA ASP A 200 -10.57 9.52 -31.40
C ASP A 200 -10.64 8.28 -30.50
N ILE A 201 -9.53 7.58 -30.27
CA ILE A 201 -9.49 6.33 -29.50
C ILE A 201 -9.87 6.56 -28.03
N CYS A 202 -9.29 7.57 -27.37
CA CYS A 202 -9.52 7.81 -25.94
C CYS A 202 -10.82 8.59 -25.64
N ARG A 203 -11.59 8.97 -26.68
CA ARG A 203 -12.83 9.76 -26.49
C ARG A 203 -13.88 9.00 -25.68
N ALA A 204 -14.03 7.70 -25.92
CA ALA A 204 -15.03 6.88 -25.24
C ALA A 204 -14.70 6.69 -23.75
N ALA A 205 -13.45 6.35 -23.43
CA ALA A 205 -12.95 6.21 -22.05
C ALA A 205 -13.13 7.53 -21.25
N ASN A 206 -12.72 8.66 -21.83
CA ASN A 206 -12.95 9.99 -21.23
C ASN A 206 -14.42 10.30 -20.93
N GLN A 207 -15.34 9.88 -21.80
CA GLN A 207 -16.77 10.08 -21.56
C GLN A 207 -17.30 9.17 -20.44
N GLU A 208 -16.72 7.99 -20.24
CA GLU A 208 -17.12 7.09 -19.16
C GLU A 208 -16.71 7.65 -17.79
N HIS A 209 -15.48 8.20 -17.66
CA HIS A 209 -15.07 8.96 -16.46
C HIS A 209 -16.10 10.03 -16.05
N ALA A 210 -16.62 10.79 -17.03
CA ALA A 210 -17.62 11.82 -16.77
C ALA A 210 -18.97 11.25 -16.30
N LYS A 211 -19.35 10.03 -16.72
CA LYS A 211 -20.60 9.36 -16.33
C LYS A 211 -20.50 8.70 -14.95
N GLU A 212 -19.31 8.26 -14.53
CA GLU A 212 -19.08 7.66 -13.22
C GLU A 212 -19.18 8.68 -12.08
N LEU A 213 -18.76 9.93 -12.32
CA LEU A 213 -18.74 10.99 -11.31
C LEU A 213 -20.12 11.26 -10.66
N PRO A 214 -21.24 11.38 -11.40
CA PRO A 214 -22.58 11.46 -10.81
C PRO A 214 -22.95 10.26 -9.91
N ILE A 215 -22.52 9.05 -10.28
CA ILE A 215 -22.77 7.83 -9.48
C ILE A 215 -22.01 7.93 -8.16
N MET A 216 -20.72 8.30 -8.22
CA MET A 216 -19.87 8.47 -7.04
C MET A 216 -20.41 9.53 -6.08
N ASN A 217 -20.85 10.68 -6.61
CA ASN A 217 -21.48 11.73 -5.80
C ASN A 217 -22.79 11.26 -5.17
N GLY A 218 -23.60 10.51 -5.93
CA GLY A 218 -24.80 9.87 -5.41
C GLY A 218 -24.53 8.94 -4.22
N ILE A 219 -23.46 8.15 -4.28
CA ILE A 219 -23.05 7.28 -3.16
C ILE A 219 -22.67 8.12 -1.94
N LYS A 220 -21.97 9.25 -2.11
CA LYS A 220 -21.67 10.17 -0.99
C LYS A 220 -22.94 10.68 -0.32
N GLU A 221 -23.96 11.04 -1.09
CA GLU A 221 -25.25 11.50 -0.55
C GLU A 221 -26.04 10.38 0.14
N ASP A 222 -26.02 9.16 -0.42
CA ASP A 222 -26.65 7.99 0.22
C ASP A 222 -25.97 7.69 1.57
N ILE A 223 -24.63 7.76 1.65
CA ILE A 223 -23.88 7.60 2.90
C ILE A 223 -24.26 8.67 3.93
N LYS A 224 -24.36 9.93 3.54
CA LYS A 224 -24.80 11.01 4.44
C LYS A 224 -26.19 10.72 5.00
N SER A 225 -27.09 10.25 4.15
CA SER A 225 -28.46 9.87 4.55
C SER A 225 -28.44 8.74 5.57
N VAL A 226 -27.69 7.67 5.32
CA VAL A 226 -27.52 6.55 6.27
C VAL A 226 -26.99 7.02 7.63
N VAL A 227 -26.06 7.98 7.66
CA VAL A 227 -25.47 8.51 8.91
C VAL A 227 -26.45 9.34 9.72
N VAL A 228 -27.34 10.10 9.08
CA VAL A 228 -28.27 11.04 9.74
C VAL A 228 -29.54 10.32 10.21
N LEU A 229 -30.05 9.37 9.45
CA LEU A 229 -31.29 8.66 9.75
C LEU A 229 -31.19 7.83 11.05
N ASP A 230 -32.35 7.57 11.66
CA ASP A 230 -32.44 6.77 12.88
C ASP A 230 -32.19 5.29 12.58
N PRO A 231 -31.13 4.69 13.18
CA PRO A 231 -30.79 3.30 12.92
C PRO A 231 -31.94 2.35 13.26
N GLY A 232 -32.22 1.41 12.35
CA GLY A 232 -33.28 0.41 12.50
C GLY A 232 -34.68 0.85 12.06
N GLY A 233 -34.88 2.11 11.67
CA GLY A 233 -36.12 2.58 11.06
C GLY A 233 -36.25 2.19 9.58
N ALA A 234 -37.48 2.20 9.05
CA ALA A 234 -37.76 1.87 7.64
C ALA A 234 -36.99 2.76 6.65
N ALA A 235 -36.92 4.07 6.91
CA ALA A 235 -36.16 5.01 6.08
C ALA A 235 -34.66 4.74 6.09
N HIS A 236 -34.10 4.33 7.24
CA HIS A 236 -32.68 3.95 7.33
C HIS A 236 -32.38 2.69 6.53
N GLN A 237 -33.28 1.70 6.61
CA GLN A 237 -33.18 0.46 5.84
C GLN A 237 -33.25 0.72 4.32
N GLU A 238 -34.17 1.58 3.88
CA GLU A 238 -34.27 1.99 2.48
C GLU A 238 -32.99 2.72 2.01
N ALA A 239 -32.44 3.63 2.82
CA ALA A 239 -31.19 4.31 2.51
C ALA A 239 -30.00 3.33 2.36
N LEU A 240 -29.93 2.30 3.20
CA LEU A 240 -28.91 1.24 3.09
C LEU A 240 -29.07 0.40 1.81
N LEU A 241 -30.31 0.08 1.42
CA LEU A 241 -30.57 -0.65 0.17
C LEU A 241 -30.20 0.18 -1.06
N ASN A 242 -30.56 1.47 -1.08
CA ASN A 242 -30.20 2.40 -2.16
C ASN A 242 -28.68 2.55 -2.27
N LEU A 243 -27.99 2.73 -1.14
CA LEU A 243 -26.54 2.76 -1.08
C LEU A 243 -25.92 1.49 -1.68
N SER A 244 -26.41 0.31 -1.25
CA SER A 244 -25.92 -0.98 -1.74
C SER A 244 -26.14 -1.15 -3.24
N LEU A 245 -27.31 -0.75 -3.76
CA LEU A 245 -27.62 -0.83 -5.19
C LEU A 245 -26.69 0.07 -6.01
N ARG A 246 -26.47 1.31 -5.56
CA ARG A 246 -25.63 2.27 -6.27
C ARG A 246 -24.14 1.88 -6.25
N LEU A 247 -23.68 1.26 -5.16
CA LEU A 247 -22.33 0.69 -5.08
C LEU A 247 -22.12 -0.45 -6.08
N ARG A 248 -23.10 -1.34 -6.24
CA ARG A 248 -23.04 -2.41 -7.26
C ARG A 248 -23.01 -1.84 -8.67
N LEU A 249 -23.86 -0.85 -8.95
CA LEU A 249 -23.86 -0.17 -10.24
C LEU A 249 -22.49 0.45 -10.56
N LEU A 250 -21.86 1.13 -9.60
CA LEU A 250 -20.52 1.68 -9.79
C LEU A 250 -19.49 0.57 -10.04
N GLN A 251 -19.55 -0.52 -9.27
CA GLN A 251 -18.65 -1.65 -9.43
C GLN A 251 -18.76 -2.30 -10.81
N GLU A 252 -19.98 -2.51 -11.30
CA GLU A 252 -20.24 -3.09 -12.64
C GLU A 252 -19.69 -2.18 -13.74
N ARG A 253 -19.97 -0.87 -13.65
CA ARG A 253 -19.44 0.15 -14.56
C ARG A 253 -17.92 0.15 -14.63
N CYS A 254 -17.24 0.22 -13.49
CA CYS A 254 -15.79 0.25 -13.47
C CYS A 254 -15.17 -1.03 -14.03
N ARG A 255 -15.78 -2.20 -13.76
CA ARG A 255 -15.31 -3.47 -14.33
C ARG A 255 -15.44 -3.50 -15.84
N GLU A 256 -16.56 -3.04 -16.39
CA GLU A 256 -16.76 -2.94 -17.83
C GLU A 256 -15.74 -1.97 -18.45
N HIS A 257 -15.59 -0.79 -17.85
CA HIS A 257 -14.66 0.23 -18.28
C HIS A 257 -13.20 -0.28 -18.29
N PHE A 258 -12.71 -0.81 -17.16
CA PHE A 258 -11.36 -1.35 -17.07
C PHE A 258 -11.13 -2.52 -18.02
N ALA A 259 -12.12 -3.39 -18.22
CA ALA A 259 -12.01 -4.50 -19.17
C ALA A 259 -11.92 -4.03 -20.64
N GLU A 260 -12.54 -2.90 -20.98
CA GLU A 260 -12.41 -2.28 -22.30
C GLU A 260 -11.02 -1.65 -22.45
N GLU A 261 -10.54 -0.90 -21.47
CA GLU A 261 -9.21 -0.29 -21.53
C GLU A 261 -8.09 -1.34 -21.57
N GLU A 262 -8.16 -2.38 -20.72
CA GLU A 262 -7.18 -3.46 -20.69
C GLU A 262 -7.14 -4.24 -22.01
N ARG A 263 -8.27 -4.31 -22.73
CA ARG A 263 -8.36 -5.03 -24.01
C ARG A 263 -7.94 -4.17 -25.20
N GLU A 264 -8.31 -2.90 -25.22
CA GLU A 264 -8.17 -2.03 -26.40
C GLU A 264 -7.05 -1.00 -26.25
N LEU A 265 -6.91 -0.37 -25.07
CA LEU A 265 -6.01 0.77 -24.88
C LEU A 265 -4.63 0.37 -24.37
N LEU A 266 -4.55 -0.53 -23.40
CA LEU A 266 -3.27 -0.91 -22.77
C LEU A 266 -2.29 -1.58 -23.74
N PRO A 267 -2.71 -2.46 -24.67
CA PRO A 267 -1.80 -3.00 -25.67
C PRO A 267 -1.23 -1.91 -26.59
N LEU A 268 -2.05 -0.96 -27.03
CA LEU A 268 -1.60 0.18 -27.84
C LEU A 268 -0.62 1.07 -27.06
N LEU A 269 -0.91 1.32 -25.78
CA LEU A 269 0.00 2.07 -24.91
C LEU A 269 1.35 1.37 -24.78
N GLU A 270 1.37 0.04 -24.63
CA GLU A 270 2.60 -0.74 -24.55
C GLU A 270 3.43 -0.61 -25.83
N GLU A 271 2.80 -0.73 -27.00
CA GLU A 271 3.46 -0.54 -28.30
C GLU A 271 4.02 0.89 -28.46
N LEU A 272 3.22 1.91 -28.15
CA LEU A 272 3.60 3.32 -28.31
C LEU A 272 4.68 3.78 -27.32
N THR A 273 4.82 3.09 -26.19
CA THR A 273 5.85 3.38 -25.17
C THR A 273 7.05 2.45 -25.23
N ALA A 274 7.08 1.49 -26.16
CA ALA A 274 8.15 0.48 -26.27
C ALA A 274 9.54 1.08 -26.57
N GLU A 275 9.59 2.18 -27.34
CA GLU A 275 10.84 2.85 -27.72
C GLU A 275 11.46 3.64 -26.54
N GLU A 276 10.63 4.28 -25.70
CA GLU A 276 11.07 5.12 -24.58
C GLU A 276 10.33 4.79 -23.27
N PRO A 277 10.42 3.54 -22.77
CA PRO A 277 9.63 3.08 -21.63
C PRO A 277 10.02 3.77 -20.32
N ALA A 278 11.28 4.24 -20.21
CA ALA A 278 11.74 4.95 -19.03
C ALA A 278 11.11 6.35 -18.92
N ALA A 279 10.99 7.08 -20.04
CA ALA A 279 10.39 8.42 -20.06
C ALA A 279 8.89 8.36 -19.74
N ALA A 280 8.18 7.36 -20.27
CA ALA A 280 6.78 7.14 -19.95
C ALA A 280 6.56 6.84 -18.46
N VAL A 281 7.43 6.02 -17.85
CA VAL A 281 7.41 5.75 -16.41
C VAL A 281 7.75 6.99 -15.58
N GLU A 282 8.70 7.82 -16.01
CA GLU A 282 9.03 9.08 -15.33
C GLU A 282 7.82 10.01 -15.25
N GLN A 283 7.11 10.19 -16.38
CA GLN A 283 5.90 11.01 -16.44
C GLN A 283 4.79 10.44 -15.54
N LEU A 284 4.60 9.11 -15.55
CA LEU A 284 3.67 8.43 -14.64
C LEU A 284 4.02 8.76 -13.18
N VAL A 285 5.26 8.52 -12.75
CA VAL A 285 5.69 8.71 -11.36
C VAL A 285 5.58 10.17 -10.92
N GLU A 286 5.88 11.13 -11.81
CA GLU A 286 5.71 12.55 -11.53
C GLU A 286 4.25 12.93 -11.26
N VAL A 287 3.32 12.52 -12.14
CA VAL A 287 1.88 12.78 -11.94
C VAL A 287 1.39 12.08 -10.68
N MET A 288 1.79 10.83 -10.48
CA MET A 288 1.40 10.04 -9.32
C MET A 288 1.82 10.64 -7.98
N GLU A 289 3.08 11.08 -7.88
CA GLU A 289 3.59 11.74 -6.68
C GLU A 289 2.80 13.02 -6.40
N ALA A 290 2.60 13.85 -7.43
CA ALA A 290 2.00 15.16 -7.30
C ALA A 290 0.51 15.11 -6.90
N THR A 291 -0.25 14.14 -7.41
CA THR A 291 -1.71 14.15 -7.22
C THR A 291 -2.22 13.13 -6.21
N HIS A 292 -1.52 12.01 -6.00
CA HIS A 292 -2.02 10.94 -5.12
C HIS A 292 -0.96 10.18 -4.32
N GLY A 293 0.20 10.81 -4.06
CA GLY A 293 1.25 10.22 -3.21
C GLY A 293 0.75 9.82 -1.81
N HIS A 294 -0.22 10.54 -1.23
CA HIS A 294 -0.85 10.19 0.05
C HIS A 294 -1.76 8.97 -0.02
N LEU A 295 -2.28 8.63 -1.19
CA LEU A 295 -3.13 7.45 -1.44
C LEU A 295 -2.32 6.20 -1.78
N PHE A 296 -1.00 6.29 -1.91
CA PHE A 296 -0.14 5.15 -2.26
C PHE A 296 -0.37 3.94 -1.35
N ASN A 297 -0.52 4.14 -0.03
CA ASN A 297 -0.82 3.05 0.89
C ASN A 297 -2.20 2.42 0.65
N LEU A 298 -3.20 3.22 0.28
CA LEU A 298 -4.52 2.73 -0.05
C LEU A 298 -4.45 1.89 -1.33
N LEU A 299 -3.82 2.41 -2.38
CA LEU A 299 -3.58 1.69 -3.64
C LEU A 299 -2.93 0.32 -3.36
N ILE A 300 -1.78 0.29 -2.68
CA ILE A 300 -1.07 -0.97 -2.39
C ILE A 300 -1.89 -1.92 -1.51
N SER A 301 -2.73 -1.41 -0.59
CA SER A 301 -3.62 -2.26 0.22
C SER A 301 -4.74 -2.93 -0.58
N GLY A 302 -4.99 -2.45 -1.79
CA GLY A 302 -5.88 -3.06 -2.76
C GLY A 302 -5.34 -4.37 -3.32
N LEU A 303 -4.02 -4.54 -3.35
CA LEU A 303 -3.33 -5.53 -4.18
C LEU A 303 -2.92 -6.79 -3.43
N LEU A 304 -2.78 -7.88 -4.18
CA LEU A 304 -2.03 -9.05 -3.74
C LEU A 304 -0.53 -8.73 -3.73
N PRO A 305 0.28 -9.41 -2.89
CA PRO A 305 1.71 -9.09 -2.78
C PRO A 305 2.47 -9.15 -4.11
N HIS A 306 2.27 -10.16 -4.96
CA HIS A 306 2.91 -10.18 -6.29
C HIS A 306 2.46 -9.05 -7.23
N GLU A 307 1.19 -8.61 -7.16
CA GLU A 307 0.68 -7.46 -7.93
C GLU A 307 1.33 -6.16 -7.42
N ALA A 308 1.45 -5.99 -6.10
CA ALA A 308 2.18 -4.87 -5.51
C ALA A 308 3.66 -4.87 -5.90
N MET A 309 4.29 -6.06 -5.95
CA MET A 309 5.68 -6.20 -6.38
C MET A 309 5.90 -5.89 -7.86
N GLN A 310 4.91 -6.18 -8.72
CA GLN A 310 4.89 -5.74 -10.13
C GLN A 310 4.78 -4.21 -10.21
N TYR A 311 3.89 -3.61 -9.40
CA TYR A 311 3.75 -2.17 -9.35
C TYR A 311 5.05 -1.46 -8.96
N ILE A 312 5.67 -1.92 -7.88
CA ILE A 312 6.93 -1.39 -7.36
C ILE A 312 8.06 -1.58 -8.38
N GLU A 313 8.05 -2.67 -9.15
CA GLU A 313 9.00 -2.87 -10.24
C GLU A 313 8.91 -1.77 -11.30
N VAL A 314 7.69 -1.41 -11.71
CA VAL A 314 7.48 -0.29 -12.64
C VAL A 314 8.07 0.99 -12.06
N LEU A 315 7.74 1.32 -10.80
CA LEU A 315 8.26 2.52 -10.14
C LEU A 315 9.79 2.55 -10.07
N CYS A 316 10.43 1.40 -9.82
CA CYS A 316 11.89 1.29 -9.75
C CYS A 316 12.60 1.59 -11.09
N ARG A 317 11.87 1.67 -12.21
CA ARG A 317 12.42 2.06 -13.52
C ARG A 317 12.55 3.57 -13.68
N CYS A 318 11.89 4.36 -12.85
CA CYS A 318 12.06 5.81 -12.84
C CYS A 318 13.51 6.18 -12.47
N ARG A 319 14.11 7.10 -13.22
CA ARG A 319 15.50 7.53 -13.02
C ARG A 319 15.68 8.31 -11.72
N ASP A 320 14.64 9.02 -11.26
CA ASP A 320 14.65 9.70 -9.97
C ASP A 320 14.49 8.69 -8.81
N ARG A 321 15.63 8.11 -8.42
CA ARG A 321 15.70 7.13 -7.34
C ARG A 321 15.29 7.69 -5.99
N GLN A 322 15.51 8.98 -5.74
CA GLN A 322 15.17 9.61 -4.46
C GLN A 322 13.65 9.75 -4.32
N ARG A 323 12.98 10.18 -5.40
CA ARG A 323 11.51 10.24 -5.48
C ARG A 323 10.88 8.88 -5.20
N VAL A 324 11.32 7.84 -5.92
CA VAL A 324 10.77 6.49 -5.73
C VAL A 324 11.03 5.97 -4.31
N ALA A 325 12.24 6.15 -3.79
CA ALA A 325 12.56 5.73 -2.41
C ALA A 325 11.70 6.47 -1.36
N ALA A 326 11.36 7.74 -1.60
CA ALA A 326 10.45 8.49 -0.73
C ALA A 326 9.02 7.93 -0.77
N MET A 327 8.52 7.54 -1.94
CA MET A 327 7.19 6.90 -2.10
C MET A 327 7.10 5.54 -1.41
N LEU A 328 8.17 4.74 -1.43
CA LEU A 328 8.19 3.38 -0.87
C LEU A 328 8.39 3.35 0.66
N ARG A 329 9.03 4.36 1.24
CA ARG A 329 9.37 4.40 2.68
C ARG A 329 8.17 4.24 3.63
N PRO A 330 6.99 4.88 3.39
CA PRO A 330 5.82 4.68 4.24
C PRO A 330 5.29 3.24 4.20
N LEU A 331 5.39 2.57 3.05
CA LEU A 331 4.98 1.18 2.88
C LEU A 331 5.89 0.24 3.67
N GLU A 332 7.21 0.45 3.57
CA GLU A 332 8.21 -0.28 4.35
C GLU A 332 7.93 -0.19 5.85
N ALA A 333 7.80 1.03 6.38
CA ALA A 333 7.53 1.27 7.80
C ALA A 333 6.22 0.61 8.27
N ARG A 334 5.19 0.62 7.42
CA ARG A 334 3.90 -0.02 7.72
C ARG A 334 4.01 -1.54 7.78
N LEU A 335 4.74 -2.15 6.85
CA LEU A 335 4.95 -3.60 6.81
C LEU A 335 5.83 -4.08 7.97
N ASP A 336 6.86 -3.31 8.34
CA ASP A 336 7.68 -3.56 9.53
C ASP A 336 6.85 -3.55 10.83
N ALA A 337 5.96 -2.56 10.97
CA ALA A 337 5.05 -2.46 12.12
C ALA A 337 4.05 -3.63 12.15
N ALA A 338 3.59 -4.11 10.99
CA ALA A 338 2.71 -5.28 10.92
C ALA A 338 3.43 -6.59 11.28
N GLY A 339 4.69 -6.76 10.86
CA GLY A 339 5.49 -7.95 11.18
C GLY A 339 5.94 -8.04 12.65
N THR A 340 6.00 -6.90 13.34
CA THR A 340 6.38 -6.84 14.77
C THR A 340 5.20 -7.05 15.74
N THR A 341 3.96 -6.86 15.29
CA THR A 341 2.73 -6.90 16.11
C THR A 341 2.07 -8.29 16.22
N THR A 342 2.69 -9.35 15.69
CA THR A 342 2.25 -10.76 15.84
C THR A 342 2.46 -11.31 17.26
N THR A 343 1.84 -10.68 18.26
CA THR A 343 1.33 -11.32 19.49
C THR A 343 -0.05 -10.82 19.91
N LYS A 344 -0.71 -9.92 19.16
CA LYS A 344 -2.13 -9.59 19.40
C LYS A 344 -2.92 -9.52 18.09
N SER A 345 -3.54 -10.65 17.77
CA SER A 345 -4.77 -10.79 16.97
C SER A 345 -4.97 -9.77 15.83
N LEU A 346 -4.41 -10.09 14.67
CA LEU A 346 -4.94 -9.63 13.37
C LEU A 346 -5.94 -10.64 12.78
N GLY A 347 -6.63 -11.39 13.65
CA GLY A 347 -7.68 -12.35 13.26
C GLY A 347 -9.04 -11.72 12.97
N GLY A 348 -9.17 -10.38 13.01
CA GLY A 348 -10.45 -9.68 12.92
C GLY A 348 -10.86 -9.18 11.53
N LEU A 349 -9.96 -9.19 10.52
CA LEU A 349 -10.25 -8.61 9.20
C LEU A 349 -10.03 -9.56 8.01
N LEU A 350 -9.67 -10.82 8.26
CA LEU A 350 -9.30 -11.81 7.22
C LEU A 350 -10.09 -13.13 7.28
N LYS A 351 -11.26 -13.16 7.92
CA LYS A 351 -12.13 -14.36 7.88
C LYS A 351 -13.55 -14.00 7.42
N ALA A 352 -13.72 -14.04 6.11
CA ALA A 352 -15.00 -14.36 5.47
C ALA A 352 -14.72 -14.85 4.03
N THR A 353 -14.08 -16.01 3.93
CA THR A 353 -14.14 -16.87 2.74
C THR A 353 -14.66 -18.22 3.23
N PRO A 354 -15.90 -18.63 2.89
CA PRO A 354 -16.22 -20.04 2.80
C PRO A 354 -15.71 -20.54 1.45
N HIS A 355 -14.84 -21.54 1.50
CA HIS A 355 -14.60 -22.44 0.37
C HIS A 355 -15.93 -23.13 0.02
N HIS A 356 -16.24 -23.17 -1.28
CA HIS A 356 -16.98 -24.29 -1.84
C HIS A 356 -16.05 -25.49 -1.96
#